data_AF-A0A2K0TLT0-F1
#
_entry.id   AF-A0A2K0TLT0-F1
#
_cell.length_a   1.000
_cell.length_b   1.000
_cell.length_c   1.000
_cell.angle_alpha   90.00
_cell.angle_beta   90.00
_cell.angle_gamma   90.00
#
_symmetry.space_group_name_H-M   'P 1'
#
loop_
_entity.id
_entity.type
_entity.pdbx_description
1 polymer ?
#
loop_
_entity_poly.entity_id
_entity_poly.type
_entity_poly.pdbx_seq_one_letter_code
_entity_poly.pdbx_strand_id
1 'polypeptide(L)'
;MPLVPQLFSNLRECDSLTTKAKLCLRFYPVVRTSQYQKTLSSRQMDIINQRASKLCRSVQSMKGQEFSEFSWEVSAWQYVFGLMREDEWLKMDKKAYKFVDEDSDGKKIVKTRTPDATFGLATYDPKTLHLNRQSMAAGYQADYISKELDERLSKDRLKSMTNNLNCSLVVDGAWGNANIVFPFAVYEAKKKAADYRNAKLQIQHACQIYLSMLDDLARNPDNVAKYQSANSSHCQMFAFVSYGSQWAVYVAWSSSKTCNIELLWTGDVASFTDALNLLCIVDQIHDYAAKYHRPYVLDHLTPWLAWSEKHRDDVAPLEGVKPNHRSWRCFESDMSLLRKIKLQQAREQKMKLYALTGASKSRRSGKEKGTRDTSTKSRVVEKVERKGEQKSQEEAKAE
;
A
#
# COMPACT_ATOMS: atom_id res chain seq x y z
N MET A 1 19.73 -12.05 -9.49
CA MET A 1 18.32 -12.11 -9.04
C MET A 1 17.49 -11.09 -9.83
N PRO A 2 16.17 -11.24 -10.01
CA PRO A 2 15.34 -10.09 -10.35
C PRO A 2 15.52 -8.97 -9.32
N LEU A 3 15.51 -7.72 -9.79
CA LEU A 3 15.66 -6.53 -8.96
C LEU A 3 14.30 -5.82 -8.73
N VAL A 4 13.22 -6.48 -9.14
CA VAL A 4 11.81 -6.10 -8.96
C VAL A 4 11.01 -7.39 -8.73
N PRO A 5 9.88 -7.37 -8.00
CA PRO A 5 9.10 -8.58 -7.74
C PRO A 5 8.67 -9.26 -9.05
N GLN A 6 8.97 -10.54 -9.20
CA GLN A 6 8.51 -11.34 -10.35
C GLN A 6 7.19 -12.02 -10.02
N LEU A 7 6.15 -11.71 -10.80
CA LEU A 7 4.85 -12.35 -10.64
C LEU A 7 4.95 -13.86 -10.84
N PHE A 8 4.17 -14.59 -10.04
CA PHE A 8 3.99 -16.03 -10.21
C PHE A 8 3.48 -16.34 -11.62
N SER A 9 4.00 -17.42 -12.21
CA SER A 9 3.63 -17.84 -13.57
C SER A 9 2.16 -18.21 -13.69
N ASN A 10 1.54 -18.65 -12.59
CA ASN A 10 0.14 -19.03 -12.55
C ASN A 10 -0.60 -18.27 -11.45
N LEU A 11 -1.81 -17.83 -11.76
CA LEU A 11 -2.79 -17.37 -10.78
C LEU A 11 -3.93 -18.40 -10.73
N ARG A 12 -4.26 -18.87 -9.54
CA ARG A 12 -5.43 -19.73 -9.32
C ARG A 12 -6.38 -19.06 -8.34
N GLU A 13 -7.65 -19.03 -8.71
CA GLU A 13 -8.72 -18.52 -7.86
C GLU A 13 -9.69 -19.63 -7.51
N CYS A 14 -10.13 -19.66 -6.27
CA CYS A 14 -11.20 -20.54 -5.83
C CYS A 14 -12.18 -19.75 -4.96
N ASP A 15 -13.48 -19.92 -5.23
CA ASP A 15 -14.54 -19.30 -4.43
C ASP A 15 -14.82 -20.06 -3.12
N SER A 16 -13.94 -21.00 -2.76
CA SER A 16 -13.94 -21.68 -1.47
C SER A 16 -12.55 -22.20 -1.13
N LEU A 17 -12.32 -22.45 0.15
CA LEU A 17 -11.05 -22.97 0.63
C LEU A 17 -10.86 -24.45 0.25
N THR A 18 -9.77 -24.75 -0.43
CA THR A 18 -9.40 -26.08 -0.87
C THR A 18 -8.72 -26.89 0.24
N THR A 19 -8.79 -28.22 0.17
CA THR A 19 -8.04 -29.11 1.07
C THR A 19 -6.53 -28.87 0.98
N LYS A 20 -6.04 -28.53 -0.22
CA LYS A 20 -4.63 -28.21 -0.43
C LYS A 20 -4.22 -26.95 0.35
N ALA A 21 -5.05 -25.91 0.36
CA ALA A 21 -4.77 -24.72 1.13
C ALA A 21 -4.60 -25.03 2.63
N LYS A 22 -5.45 -25.89 3.20
CA LYS A 22 -5.32 -26.30 4.62
C LYS A 22 -3.97 -26.93 4.97
N LEU A 23 -3.27 -27.53 4.00
CA LEU A 23 -1.95 -28.13 4.20
C LEU A 23 -0.80 -27.15 3.97
N CYS A 24 -1.01 -26.08 3.21
CA CYS A 24 0.02 -25.14 2.81
C CYS A 24 -0.02 -23.81 3.58
N LEU A 25 -1.16 -23.46 4.15
CA LEU A 25 -1.31 -22.25 4.96
C LEU A 25 -0.60 -22.41 6.31
N ARG A 26 0.16 -21.38 6.68
CA ARG A 26 0.77 -21.26 8.02
C ARG A 26 -0.26 -20.93 9.09
N PHE A 27 -1.31 -20.23 8.70
CA PHE A 27 -2.39 -19.87 9.59
C PHE A 27 -3.70 -19.85 8.83
N TYR A 28 -4.71 -20.45 9.45
CA TYR A 28 -6.07 -20.50 8.95
C TYR A 28 -7.00 -19.97 10.04
N PRO A 29 -7.70 -18.83 9.81
CA PRO A 29 -8.64 -18.33 10.79
C PRO A 29 -9.81 -19.30 10.95
N VAL A 30 -10.29 -19.44 12.18
CA VAL A 30 -11.49 -20.22 12.49
C VAL A 30 -12.72 -19.48 11.96
N VAL A 31 -13.09 -19.77 10.70
CA VAL A 31 -14.20 -19.12 10.00
C VAL A 31 -15.55 -19.41 10.67
N ARG A 32 -15.72 -20.59 11.30
CA ARG A 32 -16.86 -20.85 12.19
C ARG A 32 -16.62 -20.14 13.51
N THR A 33 -16.89 -18.84 13.51
CA THR A 33 -16.56 -17.90 14.60
C THR A 33 -17.16 -18.29 15.94
N SER A 34 -18.26 -19.03 15.98
CA SER A 34 -18.81 -19.60 17.23
C SER A 34 -17.83 -20.54 17.95
N GLN A 35 -16.89 -21.16 17.23
CA GLN A 35 -15.80 -21.94 17.82
C GLN A 35 -14.71 -21.04 18.40
N TYR A 36 -14.34 -19.97 17.68
CA TYR A 36 -13.38 -18.98 18.15
C TYR A 36 -13.90 -18.21 19.39
N GLN A 37 -15.17 -17.85 19.40
CA GLN A 37 -15.81 -17.17 20.52
C GLN A 37 -15.72 -17.98 21.82
N LYS A 38 -15.71 -19.31 21.75
CA LYS A 38 -15.51 -20.18 22.93
C LYS A 38 -14.11 -20.10 23.52
N THR A 39 -13.11 -19.62 22.77
CA THR A 39 -11.75 -19.43 23.26
C THR A 39 -11.53 -18.05 23.87
N LEU A 40 -12.51 -17.15 23.76
CA LEU A 40 -12.43 -15.80 24.30
C LEU A 40 -12.91 -15.76 25.76
N SER A 41 -12.22 -14.96 26.57
CA SER A 41 -12.71 -14.61 27.91
C SER A 41 -13.99 -13.77 27.83
N SER A 42 -14.78 -13.73 28.91
CA SER A 42 -15.99 -12.90 28.99
C SER A 42 -15.72 -11.44 28.63
N ARG A 43 -14.62 -10.88 29.13
CA ARG A 43 -14.21 -9.50 28.79
C ARG A 43 -13.91 -9.32 27.30
N GLN A 44 -13.21 -10.27 26.67
CA GLN A 44 -12.94 -10.20 25.23
C GLN A 44 -14.23 -10.34 24.40
N MET A 45 -15.15 -11.20 24.83
CA MET A 45 -16.48 -11.33 24.23
C MET A 45 -17.28 -10.03 24.32
N ASP A 46 -17.27 -9.35 25.47
CA ASP A 46 -17.96 -8.07 25.63
C ASP A 46 -17.37 -6.99 24.70
N ILE A 47 -16.03 -6.91 24.63
CA ILE A 47 -15.34 -5.95 23.77
C ILE A 47 -15.68 -6.18 22.29
N ILE A 48 -15.62 -7.43 21.82
CA ILE A 48 -15.89 -7.72 20.40
C ILE A 48 -17.38 -7.54 20.06
N ASN A 49 -18.30 -7.86 20.98
CA ASN A 49 -19.73 -7.60 20.83
C ASN A 49 -20.00 -6.09 20.72
N GLN A 50 -19.40 -5.27 21.59
CA GLN A 50 -19.54 -3.82 21.51
C GLN A 50 -19.01 -3.26 20.19
N ARG A 51 -17.85 -3.76 19.71
CA ARG A 51 -17.30 -3.37 18.40
C ARG A 51 -18.25 -3.78 17.26
N ALA A 52 -18.78 -4.99 17.28
CA ALA A 52 -19.75 -5.47 16.30
C ALA A 52 -21.03 -4.61 16.28
N SER A 53 -21.58 -4.26 17.45
CA SER A 53 -22.73 -3.36 17.54
C SER A 53 -22.43 -1.95 17.02
N LYS A 54 -21.22 -1.43 17.22
CA LYS A 54 -20.81 -0.12 16.68
C LYS A 54 -20.69 -0.17 15.14
N LEU A 55 -20.01 -1.19 14.61
CA LEU A 55 -19.86 -1.41 13.17
C LEU A 55 -21.23 -1.54 12.49
N CYS A 56 -22.08 -2.44 13.00
CA CYS A 56 -23.42 -2.70 12.47
C CYS A 56 -24.27 -1.42 12.41
N ARG A 57 -24.33 -0.65 13.51
CA ARG A 57 -25.09 0.61 13.55
C ARG A 57 -24.54 1.67 12.59
N SER A 58 -23.22 1.83 12.53
CA SER A 58 -22.58 2.77 11.60
C SER A 58 -22.93 2.43 10.14
N VAL A 59 -22.80 1.15 9.77
CA VAL A 59 -23.08 0.67 8.41
C VAL A 59 -24.56 0.81 8.05
N GLN A 60 -25.48 0.51 8.96
CA GLN A 60 -26.91 0.69 8.75
C GLN A 60 -27.27 2.17 8.51
N SER A 61 -26.71 3.07 9.31
CA SER A 61 -26.87 4.52 9.11
C SER A 61 -26.32 4.96 7.76
N MET A 62 -25.16 4.42 7.34
CA MET A 62 -24.54 4.77 6.06
C MET A 62 -25.31 4.25 4.85
N LYS A 63 -25.91 3.06 4.94
CA LYS A 63 -26.80 2.53 3.88
C LYS A 63 -27.97 3.48 3.61
N GLY A 64 -28.52 4.10 4.65
CA GLY A 64 -29.67 5.00 4.52
C GLY A 64 -29.37 6.37 3.89
N GLN A 65 -28.10 6.75 3.72
CA GLN A 65 -27.70 8.14 3.46
C GLN A 65 -26.75 8.34 2.25
N GLU A 66 -26.74 7.42 1.27
CA GLU A 66 -25.96 7.53 0.01
C GLU A 66 -24.47 7.94 0.14
N PHE A 67 -23.81 7.56 1.24
CA PHE A 67 -22.43 7.94 1.54
C PHE A 67 -21.43 7.71 0.38
N SER A 68 -20.35 8.50 0.38
CA SER A 68 -19.26 8.39 -0.61
C SER A 68 -18.43 7.12 -0.40
N GLU A 69 -17.69 6.67 -1.43
CA GLU A 69 -16.74 5.54 -1.30
C GLU A 69 -15.71 5.79 -0.19
N PHE A 70 -15.18 7.02 -0.12
CA PHE A 70 -14.25 7.44 0.93
C PHE A 70 -14.83 7.28 2.34
N SER A 71 -16.13 7.54 2.52
CA SER A 71 -16.76 7.35 3.83
C SER A 71 -16.82 5.87 4.24
N TRP A 72 -17.05 4.96 3.28
CA TRP A 72 -17.00 3.50 3.52
C TRP A 72 -15.60 3.04 3.92
N GLU A 73 -14.58 3.59 3.27
CA GLU A 73 -13.19 3.36 3.60
C GLU A 73 -12.84 3.84 5.02
N VAL A 74 -13.17 5.09 5.38
CA VAL A 74 -12.91 5.63 6.72
C VAL A 74 -13.62 4.81 7.80
N SER A 75 -14.87 4.39 7.53
CA SER A 75 -15.62 3.50 8.42
C SER A 75 -14.93 2.15 8.61
N ALA A 76 -14.46 1.53 7.52
CA ALA A 76 -13.67 0.30 7.59
C ALA A 76 -12.39 0.46 8.43
N TRP A 77 -11.64 1.53 8.20
CA TRP A 77 -10.41 1.83 8.94
C TRP A 77 -10.65 1.99 10.44
N GLN A 78 -11.76 2.61 10.82
CA GLN A 78 -12.10 2.85 12.22
C GLN A 78 -12.67 1.61 12.90
N TYR A 79 -13.67 0.96 12.30
CA TYR A 79 -14.48 -0.03 13.00
C TYR A 79 -14.06 -1.47 12.73
N VAL A 80 -13.54 -1.78 11.53
CA VAL A 80 -13.06 -3.12 11.19
C VAL A 80 -11.58 -3.25 11.58
N PHE A 81 -10.76 -2.32 11.12
CA PHE A 81 -9.30 -2.38 11.23
C PHE A 81 -8.71 -1.57 12.39
N GLY A 82 -9.55 -1.00 13.27
CA GLY A 82 -9.11 -0.09 14.33
C GLY A 82 -7.98 -0.67 15.20
N LEU A 83 -8.07 -1.95 15.59
CA LEU A 83 -7.03 -2.60 16.38
C LEU A 83 -5.70 -2.73 15.63
N MET A 84 -5.72 -3.09 14.35
CA MET A 84 -4.50 -3.17 13.53
C MET A 84 -3.89 -1.81 13.26
N ARG A 85 -4.74 -0.77 13.13
CA ARG A 85 -4.31 0.61 12.89
C ARG A 85 -3.61 1.22 14.09
N GLU A 86 -4.05 0.85 15.29
CA GLU A 86 -3.55 1.34 16.58
C GLU A 86 -2.38 0.49 17.11
N ASP A 87 -2.05 -0.61 16.44
CA ASP A 87 -0.88 -1.43 16.74
C ASP A 87 0.42 -0.70 16.32
N GLU A 88 1.44 -0.76 17.18
CA GLU A 88 2.71 -0.04 16.97
C GLU A 88 3.71 -0.82 16.12
N TRP A 89 3.62 -2.15 16.08
CA TRP A 89 4.51 -3.02 15.31
C TRP A 89 3.99 -3.28 13.90
N LEU A 90 2.66 -3.24 13.77
CA LEU A 90 1.99 -3.28 12.49
C LEU A 90 1.71 -1.85 12.03
N LYS A 91 1.44 -1.69 10.75
CA LYS A 91 1.03 -0.40 10.21
C LYS A 91 0.04 -0.60 9.09
N MET A 92 -0.95 0.29 9.08
CA MET A 92 -1.96 0.42 8.04
C MET A 92 -1.84 1.79 7.39
N ASP A 93 -1.76 1.82 6.06
CA ASP A 93 -1.71 3.08 5.29
C ASP A 93 -2.12 2.83 3.83
N LYS A 94 -2.44 3.91 3.10
CA LYS A 94 -2.57 3.90 1.64
C LYS A 94 -1.20 3.84 0.99
N LYS A 95 -0.60 2.67 1.00
CA LYS A 95 0.69 2.42 0.35
C LYS A 95 0.49 2.04 -1.11
N ALA A 96 0.95 2.92 -2.01
CA ALA A 96 1.11 2.56 -3.41
C ALA A 96 2.16 1.46 -3.58
N TYR A 97 1.97 0.57 -4.55
CA TYR A 97 3.00 -0.34 -5.02
C TYR A 97 3.25 -0.13 -6.51
N LYS A 98 4.50 -0.39 -6.93
CA LYS A 98 4.91 -0.32 -8.34
C LYS A 98 5.06 -1.72 -8.91
N PHE A 99 4.76 -1.87 -10.19
CA PHE A 99 4.91 -3.12 -10.92
C PHE A 99 5.34 -2.84 -12.36
N VAL A 100 6.01 -3.81 -12.97
CA VAL A 100 6.39 -3.77 -14.38
C VAL A 100 5.30 -4.45 -15.19
N ASP A 101 4.88 -3.79 -16.26
CA ASP A 101 3.90 -4.28 -17.22
C ASP A 101 4.45 -4.07 -18.63
N GLU A 102 3.87 -4.73 -19.63
CA GLU A 102 4.24 -4.52 -21.03
C GLU A 102 3.18 -3.66 -21.71
N ASP A 103 3.61 -2.67 -22.50
CA ASP A 103 2.71 -1.89 -23.35
C ASP A 103 2.37 -2.63 -24.65
N SER A 104 1.54 -2.01 -25.49
CA SER A 104 1.11 -2.58 -26.78
C SER A 104 2.26 -2.88 -27.74
N ASP A 105 3.42 -2.25 -27.55
CA ASP A 105 4.60 -2.39 -28.40
C ASP A 105 5.62 -3.38 -27.78
N GLY A 106 5.24 -4.09 -26.72
CA GLY A 106 6.09 -5.04 -26.00
C GLY A 106 7.16 -4.36 -25.13
N LYS A 107 7.06 -3.04 -24.90
CA LYS A 107 8.01 -2.31 -24.07
C LYS A 107 7.59 -2.35 -22.61
N LYS A 108 8.55 -2.66 -21.75
CA LYS A 108 8.36 -2.67 -20.29
C LYS A 108 8.14 -1.25 -19.76
N ILE A 109 7.02 -1.05 -19.08
CA ILE A 109 6.63 0.19 -18.42
C ILE A 109 6.38 -0.05 -16.93
N VAL A 110 6.70 0.94 -16.09
CA VAL A 110 6.37 0.89 -14.67
C VAL A 110 5.01 1.54 -14.44
N LYS A 111 4.08 0.76 -13.88
CA LYS A 111 2.77 1.22 -13.43
C LYS A 111 2.74 1.30 -11.91
N THR A 112 1.77 2.03 -11.39
CA THR A 112 1.55 2.22 -9.95
C THR A 112 0.08 1.98 -9.65
N ARG A 113 -0.19 1.31 -8.53
CA ARG A 113 -1.53 1.11 -7.99
C ARG A 113 -1.51 1.37 -6.48
N THR A 114 -2.60 1.88 -5.96
CA THR A 114 -2.73 2.21 -4.54
C THR A 114 -4.00 1.54 -4.01
N PRO A 115 -3.87 0.48 -3.19
CA PRO A 115 -5.00 -0.08 -2.46
C PRO A 115 -5.58 0.93 -1.46
N ASP A 116 -6.84 0.73 -1.11
CA ASP A 116 -7.48 1.53 -0.06
C ASP A 116 -6.87 1.32 1.32
N ALA A 117 -6.31 0.14 1.61
CA ALA A 117 -5.34 0.01 2.68
C ALA A 117 -4.34 -1.11 2.42
N THR A 118 -3.11 -0.94 2.87
CA THR A 118 -2.09 -1.99 2.96
C THR A 118 -1.67 -2.14 4.41
N PHE A 119 -1.57 -3.40 4.86
CA PHE A 119 -1.18 -3.76 6.21
C PHE A 119 0.16 -4.47 6.19
N GLY A 120 1.14 -3.98 6.92
CA GLY A 120 2.48 -4.56 6.96
C GLY A 120 3.21 -4.24 8.25
N LEU A 121 4.51 -4.51 8.28
CA LEU A 121 5.37 -4.17 9.41
C LEU A 121 5.79 -2.71 9.35
N ALA A 122 5.80 -2.07 10.52
CA ALA A 122 6.29 -0.71 10.65
C ALA A 122 7.82 -0.65 10.47
N THR A 123 8.29 0.32 9.68
CA THR A 123 9.71 0.68 9.61
C THR A 123 9.94 2.00 10.35
N TYR A 124 11.12 2.17 10.94
CA TYR A 124 11.48 3.37 11.67
C TYR A 124 12.82 3.94 11.20
N ASP A 125 13.00 5.24 11.43
CA ASP A 125 14.27 5.92 11.27
C ASP A 125 14.91 6.07 12.66
N PRO A 126 16.07 5.42 12.93
CA PRO A 126 16.74 5.53 14.22
C PRO A 126 17.01 6.99 14.64
N LYS A 127 17.26 7.89 13.68
CA LYS A 127 17.60 9.29 13.94
C LYS A 127 16.41 10.10 14.44
N THR A 128 15.22 9.86 13.90
CA THR A 128 14.00 10.54 14.36
C THR A 128 13.47 9.95 15.67
N LEU A 129 13.79 8.69 15.93
CA LEU A 129 13.36 7.99 17.12
C LEU A 129 14.07 8.49 18.40
N HIS A 130 15.37 8.76 18.32
CA HIS A 130 16.11 9.35 19.44
C HIS A 130 15.56 10.71 19.87
N LEU A 131 15.10 11.54 18.92
CA LEU A 131 14.49 12.84 19.21
C LEU A 131 13.14 12.69 19.92
N ASN A 132 12.30 11.73 19.50
CA ASN A 132 11.00 11.50 20.14
C ASN A 132 11.13 10.87 21.53
N ARG A 133 12.14 10.00 21.75
CA ARG A 133 12.37 9.37 23.06
C ARG A 133 12.85 10.39 24.11
N GLN A 134 13.64 11.38 23.69
CA GLN A 134 14.06 12.49 24.56
C GLN A 134 12.89 13.42 24.90
N SER A 135 11.98 13.69 23.95
CA SER A 135 10.78 14.51 24.20
C SER A 135 9.71 13.79 25.04
N MET A 136 9.57 12.47 24.93
CA MET A 136 8.58 11.68 25.68
C MET A 136 8.98 11.42 27.14
N ALA A 137 10.27 11.53 27.47
CA ALA A 137 10.75 11.49 28.85
C ALA A 137 10.24 12.65 29.72
N ALA A 138 9.66 13.69 29.09
CA ALA A 138 9.15 14.88 29.78
C ALA A 138 7.64 14.86 30.09
N GLY A 139 6.88 13.78 29.83
CA GLY A 139 5.46 13.84 30.25
C GLY A 139 4.48 12.68 30.02
N TYR A 140 4.75 11.61 29.26
CA TYR A 140 3.73 10.55 29.07
C TYR A 140 4.28 9.11 29.04
N GLN A 141 3.67 8.29 29.92
CA GLN A 141 3.66 6.83 30.14
C GLN A 141 4.65 5.89 29.40
N ALA A 142 5.68 5.50 30.16
CA ALA A 142 6.11 4.14 30.59
C ALA A 142 6.09 2.88 29.68
N ASP A 143 5.35 2.76 28.57
CA ASP A 143 5.32 1.50 27.77
C ASP A 143 6.19 1.52 26.50
N TYR A 144 6.74 2.68 26.13
CA TYR A 144 7.69 2.83 25.01
C TYR A 144 9.12 2.34 25.31
N ILE A 145 9.43 2.10 26.59
CA ILE A 145 10.79 1.74 27.04
C ILE A 145 10.99 0.22 26.97
N SER A 146 9.92 -0.58 27.15
CA SER A 146 9.98 -2.05 27.18
C SER A 146 9.88 -2.73 25.82
N LYS A 147 9.43 -2.03 24.77
CA LYS A 147 9.37 -2.58 23.40
C LYS A 147 10.67 -2.30 22.66
N GLU A 148 11.56 -3.29 22.61
CA GLU A 148 12.76 -3.22 21.78
C GLU A 148 12.38 -3.17 20.29
N LEU A 149 12.83 -2.13 19.61
CA LEU A 149 12.75 -2.02 18.17
C LEU A 149 13.74 -2.98 17.54
N ASP A 150 13.31 -3.65 16.47
CA ASP A 150 14.17 -4.60 15.79
C ASP A 150 15.02 -3.89 14.74
N GLU A 151 16.35 -3.90 14.88
CA GLU A 151 17.28 -3.21 13.97
C GLU A 151 17.11 -3.60 12.50
N ARG A 152 16.64 -4.83 12.25
CA ARG A 152 16.37 -5.37 10.90
C ARG A 152 15.28 -4.60 10.17
N LEU A 153 14.39 -3.90 10.88
CA LEU A 153 13.31 -3.06 10.33
C LEU A 153 13.67 -1.57 10.27
N SER A 154 14.89 -1.19 10.65
CA SER A 154 15.35 0.18 10.47
C SER A 154 15.48 0.52 8.97
N LYS A 155 15.08 1.74 8.61
CA LYS A 155 15.11 2.18 7.20
C LYS A 155 16.50 2.11 6.59
N ASP A 156 17.55 2.43 7.35
CA ASP A 156 18.92 2.45 6.84
C ASP A 156 19.45 1.04 6.57
N ARG A 157 19.14 0.06 7.43
CA ARG A 157 19.52 -1.34 7.23
C ARG A 157 18.74 -1.98 6.10
N LEU A 158 17.42 -1.74 6.03
CA LEU A 158 16.63 -2.18 4.88
C LEU A 158 17.19 -1.58 3.58
N LYS A 159 17.65 -0.32 3.60
CA LYS A 159 18.19 0.34 2.39
C LYS A 159 19.50 -0.28 1.97
N SER A 160 20.35 -0.67 2.91
CA SER A 160 21.60 -1.35 2.56
C SER A 160 21.33 -2.70 1.89
N MET A 161 20.33 -3.45 2.36
CA MET A 161 19.95 -4.74 1.78
C MET A 161 19.38 -4.65 0.36
N THR A 162 18.82 -3.50 -0.04
CA THR A 162 18.22 -3.30 -1.38
C THR A 162 19.18 -2.71 -2.43
N ASN A 163 20.41 -2.35 -2.05
CA ASN A 163 21.27 -1.48 -2.87
C ASN A 163 22.46 -2.19 -3.54
N ASN A 164 22.58 -3.52 -3.45
CA ASN A 164 23.67 -4.28 -4.07
C ASN A 164 23.27 -4.84 -5.45
N LEU A 165 24.01 -4.48 -6.50
CA LEU A 165 23.68 -4.82 -7.89
C LEU A 165 23.75 -6.33 -8.20
N ASN A 166 24.53 -7.09 -7.44
CA ASN A 166 24.72 -8.52 -7.66
C ASN A 166 23.61 -9.35 -7.00
N CYS A 167 23.21 -8.98 -5.78
CA CYS A 167 22.10 -9.59 -5.05
C CYS A 167 21.50 -8.56 -4.09
N SER A 168 20.20 -8.28 -4.18
CA SER A 168 19.52 -7.27 -3.36
C SER A 168 18.18 -7.77 -2.92
N LEU A 169 17.82 -7.54 -1.66
CA LEU A 169 16.47 -7.76 -1.17
C LEU A 169 15.46 -7.07 -2.08
N VAL A 170 14.47 -7.82 -2.58
CA VAL A 170 13.44 -7.28 -3.47
C VAL A 170 12.31 -6.71 -2.63
N VAL A 171 12.02 -5.44 -2.87
CA VAL A 171 10.87 -4.73 -2.29
C VAL A 171 10.07 -4.05 -3.40
N ASP A 172 8.85 -3.59 -3.10
CA ASP A 172 8.08 -2.80 -4.06
C ASP A 172 8.79 -1.47 -4.36
N GLY A 173 8.62 -0.97 -5.59
CA GLY A 173 9.32 0.24 -6.04
C GLY A 173 8.84 1.55 -5.41
N ALA A 174 7.83 1.50 -4.55
CA ALA A 174 7.40 2.65 -3.74
C ALA A 174 7.95 2.58 -2.31
N TRP A 175 8.73 1.55 -1.98
CA TRP A 175 9.36 1.43 -0.69
C TRP A 175 10.27 2.63 -0.39
N GLY A 176 10.23 3.09 0.87
CA GLY A 176 10.83 4.36 1.30
C GLY A 176 9.88 5.56 1.32
N ASN A 177 8.77 5.51 0.56
CA ASN A 177 7.75 6.56 0.56
C ASN A 177 6.74 6.43 1.71
N ALA A 178 6.53 5.20 2.20
CA ALA A 178 5.68 4.89 3.33
C ALA A 178 6.46 4.06 4.37
N ASN A 179 6.07 4.17 5.64
CA ASN A 179 6.71 3.45 6.75
C ASN A 179 6.17 2.01 6.90
N ILE A 180 5.79 1.36 5.80
CA ILE A 180 5.24 0.00 5.76
C ILE A 180 6.10 -0.88 4.86
N VAL A 181 6.45 -2.06 5.34
CA VAL A 181 7.20 -3.08 4.59
C VAL A 181 6.62 -4.48 4.85
N PHE A 182 6.89 -5.43 3.95
CA PHE A 182 6.44 -6.83 4.01
C PHE A 182 4.96 -6.99 4.35
N PRO A 183 4.04 -6.58 3.45
CA PRO A 183 2.62 -6.62 3.72
C PRO A 183 2.12 -8.03 4.05
N PHE A 184 1.20 -8.13 5.02
CA PHE A 184 0.47 -9.35 5.35
C PHE A 184 -1.01 -9.29 4.99
N ALA A 185 -1.53 -8.08 4.72
CA ALA A 185 -2.88 -7.94 4.20
C ALA A 185 -3.05 -6.71 3.30
N VAL A 186 -4.12 -6.73 2.50
CA VAL A 186 -4.55 -5.61 1.64
C VAL A 186 -6.07 -5.46 1.69
N TYR A 187 -6.57 -4.25 1.56
CA TYR A 187 -7.99 -3.94 1.49
C TYR A 187 -8.30 -3.06 0.28
N GLU A 188 -9.40 -3.38 -0.40
CA GLU A 188 -9.99 -2.59 -1.47
C GLU A 188 -11.49 -2.40 -1.22
N ALA A 189 -11.94 -1.16 -1.24
CA ALA A 189 -13.31 -0.76 -1.05
C ALA A 189 -13.91 -0.29 -2.38
N LYS A 190 -15.18 -0.58 -2.60
CA LYS A 190 -15.96 0.06 -3.68
C LYS A 190 -17.30 0.55 -3.16
N LYS A 191 -17.87 1.55 -3.83
CA LYS A 191 -19.24 1.98 -3.48
C LYS A 191 -20.30 1.00 -3.96
N LYS A 192 -20.13 0.41 -5.15
CA LYS A 192 -21.20 -0.35 -5.84
C LYS A 192 -20.81 -1.80 -6.11
N ALA A 193 -21.81 -2.67 -6.09
CA ALA A 193 -21.65 -4.09 -6.43
C ALA A 193 -21.13 -4.31 -7.87
N ALA A 194 -21.50 -3.43 -8.82
CA ALA A 194 -21.01 -3.50 -10.20
C ALA A 194 -19.48 -3.40 -10.30
N ASP A 195 -18.85 -2.72 -9.33
CA ASP A 195 -17.40 -2.53 -9.29
C ASP A 195 -16.69 -3.61 -8.47
N TYR A 196 -17.42 -4.58 -7.92
CA TYR A 196 -16.84 -5.68 -7.13
C TYR A 196 -15.77 -6.46 -7.92
N ARG A 197 -16.01 -6.69 -9.21
CA ARG A 197 -15.03 -7.35 -10.09
C ARG A 197 -13.73 -6.54 -10.18
N ASN A 198 -13.83 -5.21 -10.25
CA ASN A 198 -12.65 -4.34 -10.26
C ASN A 198 -11.91 -4.41 -8.93
N ALA A 199 -12.62 -4.44 -7.80
CA ALA A 199 -11.98 -4.61 -6.50
C ALA A 199 -11.27 -5.98 -6.39
N LYS A 200 -11.92 -7.06 -6.85
CA LYS A 200 -11.33 -8.40 -6.90
C LYS A 200 -10.07 -8.43 -7.75
N LEU A 201 -10.09 -7.85 -8.96
CA LEU A 201 -8.90 -7.75 -9.81
C LEU A 201 -7.76 -6.95 -9.16
N GLN A 202 -8.09 -5.91 -8.40
CA GLN A 202 -7.09 -5.11 -7.69
C GLN A 202 -6.44 -5.87 -6.54
N ILE A 203 -7.21 -6.59 -5.72
CA ILE A 203 -6.63 -7.40 -4.65
C ILE A 203 -5.82 -8.57 -5.20
N GLN A 204 -6.23 -9.19 -6.32
CA GLN A 204 -5.48 -10.28 -6.94
C GLN A 204 -4.09 -9.81 -7.37
N HIS A 205 -4.04 -8.65 -8.02
CA HIS A 205 -2.81 -8.05 -8.46
C HIS A 205 -1.90 -7.67 -7.27
N ALA A 206 -2.48 -7.07 -6.23
CA ALA A 206 -1.75 -6.77 -5.00
C ALA A 206 -1.21 -8.05 -4.33
N CYS A 207 -2.02 -9.12 -4.28
CA CYS A 207 -1.62 -10.41 -3.72
C CYS A 207 -0.45 -11.02 -4.46
N GLN A 208 -0.46 -11.00 -5.79
CA GLN A 208 0.68 -11.50 -6.56
C GLN A 208 1.96 -10.71 -6.25
N ILE A 209 1.90 -9.38 -6.26
CA ILE A 209 3.08 -8.53 -6.00
C ILE A 209 3.62 -8.78 -4.59
N TYR A 210 2.78 -8.71 -3.57
CA TYR A 210 3.21 -8.82 -2.18
C TYR A 210 3.64 -10.24 -1.80
N LEU A 211 2.98 -11.28 -2.33
CA LEU A 211 3.48 -12.65 -2.15
C LEU A 211 4.83 -12.87 -2.86
N SER A 212 5.04 -12.26 -4.03
CA SER A 212 6.32 -12.37 -4.72
C SER A 212 7.44 -11.69 -3.92
N MET A 213 7.15 -10.54 -3.30
CA MET A 213 8.09 -9.90 -2.37
C MET A 213 8.41 -10.79 -1.16
N LEU A 214 7.43 -11.51 -0.61
CA LEU A 214 7.66 -12.44 0.50
C LEU A 214 8.44 -13.68 0.04
N ASP A 215 8.19 -14.19 -1.17
CA ASP A 215 8.97 -15.28 -1.76
C ASP A 215 10.43 -14.89 -1.97
N ASP A 216 10.69 -13.69 -2.50
CA ASP A 216 12.03 -13.13 -2.68
C ASP A 216 12.76 -12.93 -1.34
N LEU A 217 12.06 -12.40 -0.33
CA LEU A 217 12.59 -12.32 1.04
C LEU A 217 13.01 -13.71 1.55
N ALA A 218 12.25 -14.75 1.21
CA ALA A 218 12.47 -16.10 1.69
C ALA A 218 13.64 -16.83 0.99
N ARG A 219 14.20 -16.25 -0.08
CA ARG A 219 15.36 -16.79 -0.80
C ARG A 219 16.64 -16.59 -0.02
N ASN A 220 17.59 -17.52 -0.20
CA ASN A 220 18.90 -17.42 0.41
C ASN A 220 19.74 -16.38 -0.36
N PRO A 221 20.30 -15.34 0.29
CA PRO A 221 21.08 -14.33 -0.40
C PRO A 221 22.40 -14.85 -1.01
N ASP A 222 23.00 -15.91 -0.44
CA ASP A 222 24.18 -16.58 -1.00
C ASP A 222 23.84 -17.42 -2.25
N ASN A 223 22.60 -17.91 -2.33
CA ASN A 223 22.10 -18.64 -3.49
C ASN A 223 20.58 -18.48 -3.63
N VAL A 224 20.19 -17.48 -4.39
CA VAL A 224 18.78 -17.06 -4.55
C VAL A 224 17.90 -18.08 -5.26
N ALA A 225 18.50 -19.12 -5.87
CA ALA A 225 17.74 -20.24 -6.42
C ALA A 225 17.18 -21.17 -5.33
N LYS A 226 17.72 -21.06 -4.10
CA LYS A 226 17.32 -21.85 -2.94
C LYS A 226 16.58 -20.98 -1.93
N TYR A 227 15.68 -21.62 -1.19
CA TYR A 227 15.08 -21.02 0.00
C TYR A 227 16.04 -21.08 1.19
N GLN A 228 15.87 -20.18 2.15
CA GLN A 228 16.66 -20.17 3.39
C GLN A 228 16.40 -21.42 4.27
N SER A 229 15.18 -21.95 4.24
CA SER A 229 14.78 -23.17 4.96
C SER A 229 13.68 -23.94 4.21
N ALA A 230 13.37 -25.16 4.66
CA ALA A 230 12.28 -25.97 4.09
C ALA A 230 10.90 -25.31 4.21
N ASN A 231 10.67 -24.50 5.25
CA ASN A 231 9.38 -23.85 5.50
C ASN A 231 9.24 -22.47 4.83
N SER A 232 10.33 -21.93 4.27
CA SER A 232 10.40 -20.60 3.67
C SER A 232 9.51 -20.42 2.44
N SER A 233 9.12 -21.49 1.74
CA SER A 233 8.29 -21.42 0.53
C SER A 233 6.81 -21.14 0.80
N HIS A 234 6.36 -21.29 2.04
CA HIS A 234 4.96 -21.13 2.44
C HIS A 234 4.64 -19.67 2.79
N CYS A 235 4.64 -18.79 1.79
CA CYS A 235 4.22 -17.40 1.97
C CYS A 235 2.68 -17.32 1.96
N GLN A 236 2.12 -16.49 2.84
CA GLN A 236 0.69 -16.21 2.86
C GLN A 236 0.41 -14.74 3.18
N MET A 237 -0.73 -14.26 2.72
CA MET A 237 -1.29 -12.96 3.08
C MET A 237 -2.81 -12.99 2.98
N PHE A 238 -3.48 -11.97 3.50
CA PHE A 238 -4.93 -11.84 3.46
C PHE A 238 -5.35 -10.71 2.54
N ALA A 239 -6.55 -10.81 1.98
CA ALA A 239 -7.14 -9.71 1.23
C ALA A 239 -8.59 -9.50 1.64
N PHE A 240 -8.97 -8.23 1.77
CA PHE A 240 -10.30 -7.79 2.11
C PHE A 240 -10.88 -7.04 0.93
N VAL A 241 -12.12 -7.35 0.57
CA VAL A 241 -12.88 -6.59 -0.41
C VAL A 241 -14.19 -6.19 0.23
N SER A 242 -14.59 -4.93 0.05
CA SER A 242 -15.94 -4.49 0.39
C SER A 242 -16.61 -3.78 -0.78
N TYR A 243 -17.93 -3.91 -0.85
CA TYR A 243 -18.77 -2.99 -1.62
C TYR A 243 -19.97 -2.55 -0.77
N GLY A 244 -19.92 -1.30 -0.31
CA GLY A 244 -20.81 -0.84 0.75
C GLY A 244 -20.64 -1.70 2.02
N SER A 245 -21.72 -2.37 2.43
CA SER A 245 -21.71 -3.23 3.63
C SER A 245 -21.39 -4.70 3.36
N GLN A 246 -21.25 -5.10 2.09
CA GLN A 246 -20.95 -6.47 1.73
C GLN A 246 -19.44 -6.66 1.76
N TRP A 247 -18.99 -7.73 2.40
CA TRP A 247 -17.58 -8.02 2.60
C TRP A 247 -17.22 -9.40 2.09
N ALA A 248 -15.99 -9.52 1.62
CA ALA A 248 -15.33 -10.78 1.30
C ALA A 248 -13.91 -10.78 1.87
N VAL A 249 -13.54 -11.89 2.50
CA VAL A 249 -12.20 -12.13 3.03
C VAL A 249 -11.58 -13.26 2.25
N TYR A 250 -10.36 -13.05 1.79
CA TYR A 250 -9.58 -14.00 1.01
C TYR A 250 -8.27 -14.31 1.74
N VAL A 251 -7.76 -15.50 1.49
CA VAL A 251 -6.36 -15.85 1.77
C VAL A 251 -5.64 -16.08 0.46
N ALA A 252 -4.47 -15.47 0.33
CA ALA A 252 -3.56 -15.69 -0.78
C ALA A 252 -2.32 -16.42 -0.28
N TRP A 253 -1.86 -17.42 -1.04
CA TRP A 253 -0.72 -18.24 -0.66
C TRP A 253 0.04 -18.77 -1.87
N SER A 254 1.35 -18.96 -1.70
CA SER A 254 2.23 -19.47 -2.75
C SER A 254 2.39 -20.99 -2.68
N SER A 255 2.35 -21.64 -3.84
CA SER A 255 2.81 -23.03 -4.01
C SER A 255 3.66 -23.12 -5.27
N SER A 256 4.96 -23.30 -5.10
CA SER A 256 5.94 -23.34 -6.19
C SER A 256 5.86 -22.09 -7.08
N LYS A 257 5.27 -22.18 -8.27
CA LYS A 257 5.13 -21.06 -9.23
C LYS A 257 3.71 -20.52 -9.34
N THR A 258 2.86 -20.84 -8.37
CA THR A 258 1.43 -20.49 -8.39
C THR A 258 1.07 -19.61 -7.20
N CYS A 259 0.46 -18.46 -7.48
CA CYS A 259 -0.29 -17.67 -6.51
C CYS A 259 -1.72 -18.20 -6.45
N ASN A 260 -2.14 -18.72 -5.29
CA ASN A 260 -3.50 -19.19 -5.07
C ASN A 260 -4.23 -18.16 -4.22
N ILE A 261 -5.44 -17.79 -4.61
CA ILE A 261 -6.30 -16.86 -3.89
C ILE A 261 -7.64 -17.54 -3.66
N GLU A 262 -7.97 -17.76 -2.39
CA GLU A 262 -9.12 -18.56 -2.00
C GLU A 262 -10.03 -17.77 -1.06
N LEU A 263 -11.34 -17.86 -1.30
CA LEU A 263 -12.35 -17.21 -0.47
C LEU A 263 -12.47 -17.91 0.88
N LEU A 264 -12.30 -17.13 1.96
CA LEU A 264 -12.47 -17.60 3.34
C LEU A 264 -13.90 -17.37 3.84
N TRP A 265 -14.43 -16.18 3.60
CA TRP A 265 -15.70 -15.74 4.19
C TRP A 265 -16.32 -14.60 3.39
N THR A 266 -17.66 -14.55 3.39
CA THR A 266 -18.45 -13.41 2.91
C THR A 266 -19.60 -13.13 3.86
N GLY A 267 -20.08 -11.87 3.88
CA GLY A 267 -21.24 -11.50 4.68
C GLY A 267 -21.61 -10.02 4.58
N ASP A 268 -22.81 -9.67 5.08
CA ASP A 268 -23.30 -8.30 5.11
C ASP A 268 -23.18 -7.73 6.53
N VAL A 269 -22.20 -6.86 6.76
CA VAL A 269 -21.94 -6.30 8.10
C VAL A 269 -23.00 -5.29 8.56
N ALA A 270 -24.06 -5.07 7.78
CA ALA A 270 -25.28 -4.45 8.28
C ALA A 270 -26.08 -5.38 9.23
N SER A 271 -25.76 -6.67 9.25
CA SER A 271 -26.19 -7.65 10.26
C SER A 271 -25.18 -7.71 11.39
N PHE A 272 -25.66 -7.75 12.64
CA PHE A 272 -24.80 -7.91 13.81
C PHE A 272 -23.97 -9.20 13.75
N THR A 273 -24.58 -10.31 13.32
CA THR A 273 -23.90 -11.60 13.24
C THR A 273 -22.73 -11.56 12.27
N ASP A 274 -22.90 -10.98 11.08
CA ASP A 274 -21.84 -10.88 10.09
C ASP A 274 -20.78 -9.84 10.47
N ALA A 275 -21.17 -8.75 11.12
CA ALA A 275 -20.23 -7.80 11.72
C ALA A 275 -19.35 -8.49 12.77
N LEU A 276 -19.95 -9.28 13.67
CA LEU A 276 -19.22 -10.05 14.68
C LEU A 276 -18.31 -11.09 14.02
N ASN A 277 -18.79 -11.78 12.98
CA ASN A 277 -18.01 -12.78 12.26
C ASN A 277 -16.77 -12.17 11.60
N LEU A 278 -16.93 -11.05 10.88
CA LEU A 278 -15.83 -10.34 10.26
C LEU A 278 -14.80 -9.92 11.30
N LEU A 279 -15.24 -9.32 12.42
CA LEU A 279 -14.32 -8.88 13.48
C LEU A 279 -13.56 -10.04 14.12
N CYS A 280 -14.21 -11.19 14.34
CA CYS A 280 -13.52 -12.39 14.83
C CYS A 280 -12.42 -12.86 13.87
N ILE A 281 -12.66 -12.78 12.55
CA ILE A 281 -11.67 -13.16 11.54
C ILE A 281 -10.53 -12.14 11.49
N VAL A 282 -10.84 -10.84 11.54
CA VAL A 282 -9.86 -9.75 11.52
C VAL A 282 -8.96 -9.79 12.75
N ASP A 283 -9.52 -9.97 13.95
CA ASP A 283 -8.75 -10.09 15.19
C ASP A 283 -7.80 -11.30 15.14
N GLN A 284 -8.24 -12.42 14.56
CA GLN A 284 -7.40 -13.58 14.30
C GLN A 284 -6.26 -13.31 13.31
N ILE A 285 -6.52 -12.54 12.25
CA ILE A 285 -5.49 -12.13 11.28
C ILE A 285 -4.50 -11.14 11.91
N HIS A 286 -4.96 -10.28 12.82
CA HIS A 286 -4.11 -9.38 13.60
C HIS A 286 -3.16 -10.19 14.48
N ASP A 287 -3.69 -11.14 15.23
CA ASP A 287 -2.91 -12.09 16.02
C ASP A 287 -1.90 -12.87 15.17
N TYR A 288 -2.30 -13.30 13.97
CA TYR A 288 -1.40 -13.94 13.02
C TYR A 288 -0.22 -13.03 12.64
N ALA A 289 -0.51 -11.77 12.33
CA ALA A 289 0.50 -10.82 11.89
C ALA A 289 1.58 -10.61 12.96
N ALA A 290 1.16 -10.51 14.22
CA ALA A 290 2.08 -10.34 15.35
C ALA A 290 2.85 -11.64 15.68
N LYS A 291 2.16 -12.78 15.76
CA LYS A 291 2.73 -14.04 16.29
C LYS A 291 3.48 -14.87 15.25
N TYR A 292 3.15 -14.76 13.96
CA TYR A 292 3.71 -15.61 12.91
C TYR A 292 4.33 -14.82 11.77
N HIS A 293 3.65 -13.81 11.23
CA HIS A 293 4.18 -13.05 10.08
C HIS A 293 5.40 -12.23 10.45
N ARG A 294 5.34 -11.47 11.55
CA ARG A 294 6.46 -10.63 11.99
C ARG A 294 7.71 -11.47 12.29
N PRO A 295 7.67 -12.53 13.13
CA PRO A 295 8.83 -13.40 13.33
C PRO A 295 9.34 -14.00 12.03
N TYR A 296 8.44 -14.50 11.16
CA TYR A 296 8.84 -15.01 9.86
C TYR A 296 9.66 -14.01 9.04
N VAL A 297 9.18 -12.77 8.92
CA VAL A 297 9.91 -11.74 8.17
C VAL A 297 11.26 -11.45 8.81
N LEU A 298 11.31 -11.29 10.13
CA LEU A 298 12.53 -10.97 10.85
C LEU A 298 13.59 -12.08 10.74
N ASP A 299 13.18 -13.33 10.87
CA ASP A 299 14.06 -14.48 10.69
C ASP A 299 14.68 -14.45 9.29
N HIS A 300 13.88 -14.16 8.25
CA HIS A 300 14.37 -14.12 6.88
C HIS A 300 15.19 -12.88 6.55
N LEU A 301 14.98 -11.76 7.25
CA LEU A 301 15.84 -10.58 7.12
C LEU A 301 17.24 -10.81 7.70
N THR A 302 17.41 -11.77 8.60
CA THR A 302 18.70 -12.00 9.29
C THR A 302 19.81 -12.40 8.30
N PRO A 303 19.62 -13.39 7.40
CA PRO A 303 20.63 -13.71 6.39
C PRO A 303 20.86 -12.56 5.40
N TRP A 304 19.80 -11.84 5.00
CA TRP A 304 19.93 -10.69 4.09
C TRP A 304 20.79 -9.57 4.71
N LEU A 305 20.61 -9.31 6.00
CA LEU A 305 21.38 -8.30 6.72
C LEU A 305 22.85 -8.70 6.82
N ALA A 306 23.13 -9.93 7.27
CA ALA A 306 24.49 -10.45 7.37
C ALA A 306 25.20 -10.45 6.00
N TRP A 307 24.47 -10.84 4.94
CA TRP A 307 24.99 -10.80 3.58
C TRP A 307 25.30 -9.37 3.12
N SER A 308 24.41 -8.42 3.38
CA SER A 308 24.59 -7.01 3.02
C SER A 308 25.78 -6.37 3.75
N GLU A 309 26.01 -6.75 5.02
CA GLU A 309 27.14 -6.27 5.80
C GLU A 309 28.47 -6.83 5.30
N LYS A 310 28.52 -8.11 4.95
CA LYS A 310 29.71 -8.77 4.41
C LYS A 310 30.15 -8.19 3.06
N HIS A 311 29.20 -7.74 2.23
CA HIS A 311 29.46 -7.24 0.88
C HIS A 311 29.22 -5.73 0.77
N ARG A 312 29.39 -4.98 1.86
CA ARG A 312 29.16 -3.53 1.91
C ARG A 312 30.08 -2.76 0.97
N ASP A 313 31.30 -3.24 0.78
CA ASP A 313 32.34 -2.55 0.01
C ASP A 313 32.33 -2.93 -1.49
N ASP A 314 31.53 -3.93 -1.88
CA ASP A 314 31.45 -4.47 -3.25
C ASP A 314 30.48 -3.69 -4.17
N VAL A 315 30.19 -2.42 -3.86
CA VAL A 315 29.23 -1.62 -4.62
C VAL A 315 29.85 -1.15 -5.94
N ALA A 316 29.69 -1.96 -6.99
CA ALA A 316 30.09 -1.57 -8.34
C ALA A 316 29.29 -0.33 -8.83
N PRO A 317 29.92 0.58 -9.58
CA PRO A 317 29.22 1.68 -10.25
C PRO A 317 28.10 1.18 -11.18
N LEU A 318 27.03 1.97 -11.34
CA LEU A 318 25.85 1.66 -12.17
C LEU A 318 26.14 1.52 -13.68
N GLU A 319 27.35 1.81 -14.13
CA GLU A 319 27.75 1.75 -15.53
C GLU A 319 27.98 0.29 -15.95
N GLY A 320 27.09 -0.24 -16.79
CA GLY A 320 27.24 -1.59 -17.38
C GLY A 320 26.18 -2.63 -16.99
N VAL A 321 25.12 -2.25 -16.26
CA VAL A 321 24.05 -3.18 -15.88
C VAL A 321 23.31 -3.71 -17.10
N LYS A 322 23.37 -5.03 -17.31
CA LYS A 322 22.68 -5.73 -18.42
C LYS A 322 21.15 -5.47 -18.37
N PRO A 323 20.46 -5.37 -19.53
CA PRO A 323 19.01 -5.07 -19.60
C PRO A 323 18.10 -6.00 -18.77
N ASN A 324 18.52 -7.24 -18.53
CA ASN A 324 17.75 -8.25 -17.79
C ASN A 324 17.90 -8.14 -16.25
N HIS A 325 18.73 -7.21 -15.76
CA HIS A 325 18.99 -6.96 -14.34
C HIS A 325 18.68 -5.50 -13.97
N ARG A 326 17.51 -4.99 -14.35
CA ARG A 326 17.13 -3.61 -14.06
C ARG A 326 16.41 -3.50 -12.72
N SER A 327 16.97 -2.70 -11.82
CA SER A 327 16.34 -2.35 -10.55
C SER A 327 15.30 -1.25 -10.75
N TRP A 328 14.50 -0.99 -9.71
CA TRP A 328 13.62 0.18 -9.68
C TRP A 328 14.33 1.48 -10.07
N ARG A 329 15.59 1.66 -9.66
CA ARG A 329 16.40 2.84 -10.00
C ARG A 329 16.62 2.98 -11.51
N CYS A 330 16.89 1.87 -12.20
CA CYS A 330 17.05 1.87 -13.66
C CYS A 330 15.76 2.29 -14.35
N PHE A 331 14.62 1.71 -13.94
CA PHE A 331 13.33 2.05 -14.51
C PHE A 331 12.92 3.52 -14.24
N GLU A 332 13.19 4.05 -13.06
CA GLU A 332 12.90 5.44 -12.72
C GLU A 332 13.74 6.42 -13.54
N SER A 333 15.03 6.13 -13.73
CA SER A 333 15.92 6.92 -14.57
C SER A 333 15.42 6.95 -16.02
N ASP A 334 15.10 5.79 -16.59
CA ASP A 334 14.60 5.67 -17.96
C ASP A 334 13.26 6.41 -18.15
N MET A 335 12.36 6.30 -17.17
CA MET A 335 11.07 7.00 -17.21
C MET A 335 11.24 8.52 -17.05
N SER A 336 12.18 8.97 -16.22
CA SER A 336 12.53 10.39 -16.09
C SER A 336 13.06 10.94 -17.42
N LEU A 337 13.94 10.20 -18.09
CA LEU A 337 14.44 10.54 -19.42
C LEU A 337 13.32 10.58 -20.46
N LEU A 338 12.45 9.57 -20.49
CA LEU A 338 11.28 9.54 -21.38
C LEU A 338 10.32 10.72 -21.13
N ARG A 339 10.08 11.10 -19.87
CA ARG A 339 9.27 12.28 -19.53
C ARG A 339 9.91 13.57 -20.05
N LYS A 340 11.22 13.72 -19.89
CA LYS A 340 11.96 14.88 -20.44
C LYS A 340 11.85 14.94 -21.95
N ILE A 341 12.02 13.82 -22.66
CA ILE A 341 11.87 13.74 -24.13
C ILE A 341 10.44 14.10 -24.55
N LYS A 342 9.41 13.52 -23.93
CA LYS A 342 8.01 13.83 -24.24
C LYS A 342 7.67 15.30 -23.97
N LEU A 343 8.16 15.86 -22.88
CA LEU A 343 7.98 17.28 -22.56
C LEU A 343 8.64 18.18 -23.60
N GLN A 344 9.84 17.80 -24.07
CA GLN A 344 10.55 18.51 -25.13
C GLN A 344 9.79 18.43 -26.46
N GLN A 345 9.34 17.24 -26.86
CA GLN A 345 8.52 17.05 -28.06
C GLN A 345 7.22 17.87 -28.01
N ALA A 346 6.53 17.90 -26.86
CA ALA A 346 5.33 18.71 -26.68
C ALA A 346 5.62 20.22 -26.79
N ARG A 347 6.76 20.69 -26.27
CA ARG A 347 7.21 22.08 -26.44
C ARG A 347 7.51 22.41 -27.90
N GLU A 348 8.19 21.53 -28.61
CA GLU A 348 8.50 21.69 -30.04
C GLU A 348 7.23 21.70 -30.91
N GLN A 349 6.28 20.80 -30.64
CA GLN A 349 4.98 20.80 -31.31
C GLN A 349 4.20 22.09 -31.04
N LYS A 350 4.19 22.58 -29.80
CA LYS A 350 3.56 23.86 -29.44
C LYS A 350 4.22 25.03 -30.17
N MET A 351 5.55 25.05 -30.27
CA MET A 351 6.29 26.07 -31.02
C MET A 351 5.98 26.02 -32.53
N LYS A 352 5.91 24.83 -33.13
CA LYS A 352 5.49 24.65 -34.53
C LYS A 352 4.06 25.14 -34.76
N LEU A 353 3.14 24.86 -33.83
CA LEU A 353 1.76 25.36 -33.90
C LEU A 353 1.69 26.89 -33.81
N TYR A 354 2.51 27.50 -32.95
CA TYR A 354 2.63 28.97 -32.88
C TYR A 354 3.26 29.57 -34.13
N ALA A 355 4.25 28.92 -34.74
CA ALA A 355 4.83 29.39 -36.00
C ALA A 355 3.80 29.35 -37.15
N LEU A 356 2.98 28.30 -37.21
CA LEU A 356 1.92 28.15 -38.22
C LEU A 356 0.76 29.14 -38.02
N THR A 357 0.34 29.38 -36.77
CA THR A 357 -0.75 30.33 -36.44
C THR A 357 -0.30 31.80 -36.41
N GLY A 358 0.98 32.05 -36.12
CA GLY A 358 1.60 33.38 -36.17
C GLY A 358 1.83 33.89 -37.59
N ALA A 359 2.10 32.98 -38.54
CA ALA A 359 2.26 33.34 -39.96
C ALA A 359 0.94 33.82 -40.62
N SER A 360 -0.22 33.35 -40.16
CA SER A 360 -1.52 33.76 -40.73
C SER A 360 -2.03 35.13 -40.25
N LYS A 361 -1.51 35.68 -39.15
CA LYS A 361 -1.92 37.02 -38.68
C LYS A 361 -1.10 38.17 -39.27
N SER A 362 -0.02 37.88 -40.00
CA SER A 362 0.84 38.91 -40.61
C SER A 362 0.37 39.43 -41.98
N ARG A 363 -0.78 38.98 -42.52
CA ARG A 363 -1.26 39.37 -43.87
C ARG A 363 -2.62 40.10 -43.92
N ARG A 364 -3.09 40.64 -42.80
CA ARG A 364 -4.14 41.68 -42.78
C ARG A 364 -3.73 42.84 -41.88
N SER A 365 -2.73 43.61 -42.34
CA SER A 365 -2.54 45.00 -41.92
C SER A 365 -2.95 45.90 -43.07
N GLY A 366 -4.17 46.40 -43.02
CA GLY A 366 -4.69 47.35 -44.00
C GLY A 366 -5.88 48.08 -43.41
N LYS A 367 -5.58 49.19 -42.72
CA LYS A 367 -6.46 50.30 -42.32
C LYS A 367 -7.78 49.93 -41.62
N GLU A 368 -7.86 50.24 -40.33
CA GLU A 368 -8.82 51.25 -39.86
C GLU A 368 -8.48 51.75 -38.46
N LYS A 369 -8.56 53.08 -38.30
CA LYS A 369 -8.41 53.85 -37.07
C LYS A 369 -9.61 53.59 -36.17
N GLY A 370 -9.40 53.50 -34.85
CA GLY A 370 -10.50 53.73 -33.91
C GLY A 370 -10.26 53.23 -32.50
N THR A 371 -10.14 54.20 -31.58
CA THR A 371 -10.52 54.13 -30.16
C THR A 371 -9.70 53.24 -29.20
N ARG A 372 -8.98 53.94 -28.32
CA ARG A 372 -8.50 53.46 -27.02
C ARG A 372 -9.68 52.91 -26.21
N ASP A 373 -9.51 51.72 -25.64
CA ASP A 373 -10.26 51.34 -24.44
C ASP A 373 -9.35 50.56 -23.48
N THR A 374 -9.09 51.18 -22.34
CA THR A 374 -8.31 50.66 -21.21
C THR A 374 -9.24 49.90 -20.29
N SER A 375 -9.33 48.57 -20.42
CA SER A 375 -10.15 47.75 -19.52
C SER A 375 -9.63 46.31 -19.42
N THR A 376 -8.47 46.11 -18.75
CA THR A 376 -8.11 44.77 -18.22
C THR A 376 -7.02 44.82 -17.14
N LYS A 377 -7.03 45.81 -16.24
CA LYS A 377 -6.16 45.85 -15.06
C LYS A 377 -6.88 45.93 -13.71
N SER A 378 -8.21 45.99 -13.68
CA SER A 378 -8.99 46.11 -12.43
C SER A 378 -9.44 44.78 -11.79
N ARG A 379 -9.26 43.63 -12.44
CA ARG A 379 -9.82 42.35 -11.93
C ARG A 379 -8.92 41.53 -10.99
N VAL A 380 -7.70 42.00 -10.73
CA VAL A 380 -6.73 41.32 -9.83
C VAL A 380 -6.60 42.03 -8.48
N VAL A 381 -6.92 43.31 -8.39
CA VAL A 381 -6.83 44.08 -7.14
C VAL A 381 -8.07 43.87 -6.24
N GLU A 382 -9.26 43.76 -6.83
CA GLU A 382 -10.52 43.58 -6.07
C GLU A 382 -10.65 42.20 -5.38
N LYS A 383 -9.83 41.21 -5.77
CA LYS A 383 -9.83 39.86 -5.17
C LYS A 383 -8.89 39.74 -3.96
N VAL A 384 -8.02 40.73 -3.73
CA VAL A 384 -7.10 40.77 -2.59
C VAL A 384 -7.72 41.53 -1.42
N GLU A 385 -8.49 42.59 -1.66
CA GLU A 385 -9.17 43.35 -0.59
C GLU A 385 -10.32 42.56 0.06
N ARG A 386 -11.09 41.77 -0.70
CA ARG A 386 -12.15 40.92 -0.12
C ARG A 386 -11.64 39.78 0.77
N LYS A 387 -10.36 39.40 0.68
CA LYS A 387 -9.75 38.39 1.57
C LYS A 387 -9.20 39.00 2.86
N GLY A 388 -8.98 40.32 2.92
CA GLY A 388 -8.57 41.02 4.13
C GLY A 388 -9.74 41.25 5.08
N GLU A 389 -10.90 41.68 4.56
CA GLU A 389 -12.07 42.03 5.38
C GLU A 389 -12.82 40.82 5.96
N GLN A 390 -12.74 39.65 5.32
CA GLN A 390 -13.34 38.42 5.87
C GLN A 390 -12.56 37.87 7.08
N LYS A 391 -11.26 38.16 7.17
CA LYS A 391 -10.41 37.64 8.25
C LYS A 391 -10.54 38.46 9.54
N SER A 392 -10.79 39.77 9.42
CA SER A 392 -11.04 40.66 10.56
C SER A 392 -12.45 40.54 11.15
N GLN A 393 -13.43 39.98 10.42
CA GLN A 393 -14.77 39.70 10.96
C GLN A 393 -14.88 38.34 11.68
N GLU A 394 -13.99 37.37 11.41
CA GLU A 394 -13.95 36.10 12.15
C GLU A 394 -13.20 36.23 13.49
N GLU A 395 -12.19 37.09 13.59
CA GLU A 395 -11.46 37.32 14.85
C GLU A 395 -12.29 38.12 15.88
N ALA A 396 -13.25 38.95 15.45
CA ALA A 396 -14.15 39.70 16.35
C ALA A 396 -15.36 38.89 16.85
N LYS A 397 -15.48 37.61 16.48
CA LYS A 397 -16.54 36.69 16.97
C LYS A 397 -16.01 35.56 17.86
N ALA A 398 -14.70 35.57 18.15
CA ALA A 398 -14.02 34.58 18.98
C ALA A 398 -13.50 35.16 20.32
N GLU A 399 -13.77 36.44 20.60
CA GLU A 399 -13.83 37.05 21.94
C GLU A 399 -15.29 37.31 22.31
#